data_AF-A0A1B0EY02-F1
#
_entry.id   AF-A0A1B0EY02-F1
#
_cell.length_a   1.000
_cell.length_b   1.000
_cell.length_c   1.000
_cell.angle_alpha   90.00
_cell.angle_beta   90.00
_cell.angle_gamma   90.00
#
_symmetry.space_group_name_H-M   'P 1'
#
loop_
_entity.id
_entity.type
_entity.pdbx_description
1 polymer ?
#
loop_
_entity_poly.entity_id
_entity_poly.type
_entity_poly.pdbx_seq_one_letter_code
_entity_poly.pdbx_strand_id
1 'polypeptide(L)'
;MGLQHCHGYGNNQLMRLNGAGQLGTGERCVEADRQGIKLAYCRLGTVDGPWQYDSKTSTLLHRVHKKCMALHPQTLQLSLAACDPNNAYQQWKFKQIQPNY
;
A
#
# COMPACT_ATOMS: atom_id res chain seq x y z
N MET A 1 2.77 -3.81 -9.83
CA MET A 1 3.49 -3.08 -8.77
C MET A 1 4.53 -4.02 -8.19
N GLY A 2 5.72 -3.53 -7.84
CA GLY A 2 6.78 -4.34 -7.28
C GLY A 2 7.62 -3.54 -6.30
N LEU A 3 8.47 -4.23 -5.55
CA LEU A 3 9.39 -3.60 -4.60
C LEU A 3 10.76 -3.38 -5.20
N GLN A 4 11.36 -2.27 -4.81
CA GLN A 4 12.71 -1.83 -5.16
C GLN A 4 13.31 -1.13 -3.95
N HIS A 5 14.63 -0.96 -3.94
CA HIS A 5 15.32 -0.23 -2.88
C HIS A 5 14.81 1.23 -2.78
N CYS A 6 14.54 1.70 -1.56
CA CYS A 6 14.04 3.06 -1.32
C CYS A 6 15.13 4.09 -1.64
N HIS A 7 14.94 4.90 -2.70
CA HIS A 7 15.91 5.93 -3.10
C HIS A 7 15.53 7.34 -2.62
N GLY A 8 14.30 7.54 -2.11
CA GLY A 8 13.90 8.80 -1.46
C GLY A 8 13.58 9.98 -2.38
N TYR A 9 13.74 9.83 -3.70
CA TYR A 9 13.40 10.87 -4.70
C TYR A 9 11.89 10.97 -5.03
N GLY A 10 11.05 10.14 -4.40
CA GLY A 10 9.63 10.08 -4.74
C GLY A 10 9.39 9.37 -6.08
N ASN A 11 8.66 10.03 -7.00
CA ASN A 11 8.22 9.47 -8.29
C ASN A 11 7.49 8.12 -8.12
N ASN A 12 8.05 7.04 -8.66
CA ASN A 12 7.45 5.71 -8.65
C ASN A 12 7.38 5.08 -7.25
N GLN A 13 8.04 5.68 -6.25
CA GLN A 13 7.99 5.29 -4.84
C GLN A 13 7.10 6.23 -4.00
N LEU A 14 6.50 7.25 -4.61
CA LEU A 14 5.60 8.17 -3.93
C LEU A 14 4.17 7.60 -3.96
N MET A 15 3.64 7.33 -2.77
CA MET A 15 2.29 6.82 -2.56
C MET A 15 1.55 7.73 -1.58
N ARG A 16 0.25 7.92 -1.81
CA ARG A 16 -0.66 8.63 -0.90
C ARG A 16 -1.72 7.67 -0.37
N LEU A 17 -2.01 7.75 0.92
CA LEU A 17 -3.22 7.18 1.52
C LEU A 17 -4.09 8.33 2.00
N ASN A 18 -5.30 8.47 1.46
CA ASN A 18 -6.22 9.53 1.91
C ASN A 18 -7.09 9.07 3.10
N GLY A 19 -7.82 10.02 3.71
CA GLY A 19 -8.70 9.75 4.84
C GLY A 19 -9.89 8.81 4.55
N ALA A 20 -10.25 8.63 3.27
CA ALA A 20 -11.30 7.71 2.83
C ALA A 20 -10.76 6.30 2.46
N GLY A 21 -9.46 6.05 2.67
CA GLY A 21 -8.83 4.75 2.50
C GLY A 21 -8.36 4.42 1.07
N GLN A 22 -8.30 5.40 0.19
CA GLN A 22 -7.71 5.24 -1.15
C GLN A 22 -6.19 5.37 -1.06
N LEU A 23 -5.50 4.26 -1.35
CA LEU A 23 -4.05 4.18 -1.50
C LEU A 23 -3.71 4.28 -2.98
N GLY A 24 -2.80 5.16 -3.39
CA GLY A 24 -2.49 5.34 -4.81
C GLY A 24 -1.31 6.26 -5.11
N THR A 25 -1.04 6.43 -6.39
CA THR A 25 -0.02 7.33 -6.95
C THR A 25 -0.55 7.96 -8.23
N GLY A 26 -0.52 9.29 -8.32
CA GLY A 26 -1.21 10.03 -9.38
C GLY A 26 -2.68 9.63 -9.53
N GLU A 27 -3.05 9.20 -10.73
CA GLU A 27 -4.38 8.70 -11.14
C GLU A 27 -4.60 7.19 -10.90
N ARG A 28 -3.59 6.49 -10.38
CA ARG A 28 -3.61 5.03 -10.15
C ARG A 28 -3.85 4.71 -8.69
N CYS A 29 -4.70 3.73 -8.44
CA CYS A 29 -5.04 3.22 -7.12
C CYS A 29 -4.45 1.83 -6.93
N VAL A 30 -4.02 1.53 -5.71
CA VAL A 30 -3.60 0.20 -5.29
C VAL A 30 -4.85 -0.61 -5.02
N GLU A 31 -5.03 -1.68 -5.79
CA GLU A 31 -6.14 -2.62 -5.68
C GLU A 31 -5.60 -4.00 -5.30
N ALA A 32 -6.43 -4.79 -4.63
CA ALA A 32 -6.10 -6.17 -4.27
C ALA A 32 -7.21 -7.12 -4.70
N ASP A 33 -6.82 -8.23 -5.30
CA ASP A 33 -7.74 -9.30 -5.68
C ASP A 33 -7.10 -10.69 -5.45
N ARG A 34 -7.71 -11.73 -6.04
CA ARG A 34 -7.21 -13.11 -5.93
C ARG A 34 -5.84 -13.34 -6.57
N GLN A 35 -5.43 -12.49 -7.50
CA GLN A 35 -4.14 -12.58 -8.21
C GLN A 35 -3.04 -11.79 -7.51
N GLY A 36 -3.40 -10.89 -6.57
CA GLY A 36 -2.45 -10.16 -5.74
C GLY A 36 -2.74 -8.66 -5.70
N ILE A 37 -1.71 -7.89 -5.39
CA ILE A 37 -1.78 -6.42 -5.27
C ILE A 37 -1.25 -5.77 -6.54
N LYS A 38 -2.04 -4.86 -7.12
CA LYS A 38 -1.73 -4.22 -8.41
C LYS A 38 -2.14 -2.75 -8.44
N LEU A 39 -1.65 -2.04 -9.45
CA LEU A 39 -2.11 -0.68 -9.75
C LEU A 39 -3.21 -0.76 -10.82
N ALA A 40 -4.32 -0.09 -10.57
CA ALA A 40 -5.41 0.11 -11.53
C ALA A 40 -5.71 1.60 -11.66
N TYR A 41 -6.46 2.01 -12.68
CA TYR A 41 -7.04 3.35 -12.68
C TYR A 41 -7.98 3.50 -11.48
N CYS A 42 -7.89 4.62 -10.77
CA CYS A 42 -8.82 4.92 -9.70
C CYS A 42 -10.25 4.99 -10.25
N ARG A 43 -11.23 4.55 -9.46
CA ARG A 43 -12.65 4.68 -9.82
C ARG A 43 -13.01 6.16 -9.94
N LEU A 44 -13.59 6.52 -11.09
CA LEU A 44 -14.02 7.90 -11.35
C LEU A 44 -15.20 8.27 -10.45
N GLY A 45 -15.22 9.52 -9.99
CA GLY A 45 -16.29 10.05 -9.15
C GLY A 45 -16.23 9.62 -7.67
N THR A 46 -15.23 8.83 -7.26
CA THR A 46 -15.05 8.46 -5.86
C THR A 46 -13.61 8.60 -5.38
N VAL A 47 -13.44 8.78 -4.08
CA VAL A 47 -12.13 8.88 -3.42
C VAL A 47 -11.97 7.86 -2.31
N ASP A 48 -12.93 6.94 -2.18
CA ASP A 48 -12.90 5.85 -1.21
C ASP A 48 -12.01 4.72 -1.70
N GLY A 49 -11.37 4.05 -0.76
CA GLY A 49 -10.63 2.82 -1.04
C GLY A 49 -10.62 1.90 0.17
N PRO A 50 -10.30 0.62 -0.04
CA PRO A 50 -10.46 -0.40 1.00
C PRO A 50 -9.33 -0.40 2.03
N TRP A 51 -8.33 0.47 1.91
CA TRP A 51 -7.13 0.43 2.74
C TRP A 51 -7.32 1.22 4.03
N GLN A 52 -6.82 0.65 5.11
CA GLN A 52 -6.77 1.29 6.43
C GLN A 52 -5.38 1.06 7.01
N TYR A 53 -4.68 2.15 7.31
CA TYR A 53 -3.38 2.10 7.95
C TYR A 53 -3.55 2.20 9.47
N ASP A 54 -2.91 1.29 10.19
CA ASP A 54 -2.76 1.37 11.64
C ASP A 54 -1.33 1.82 11.94
N SER A 55 -1.19 3.02 12.51
CA SER A 55 0.12 3.58 12.86
C SER A 55 0.78 2.88 14.05
N LYS A 56 0.03 2.20 14.92
CA LYS A 56 0.57 1.49 16.09
C LYS A 56 1.26 0.20 15.67
N THR A 57 0.64 -0.56 14.77
CA THR A 57 1.17 -1.83 14.26
C THR A 57 1.94 -1.67 12.96
N SER A 58 1.85 -0.49 12.31
CA SER A 58 2.36 -0.23 10.97
C SER A 58 1.76 -1.15 9.89
N THR A 59 0.58 -1.74 10.12
CA THR A 59 -0.06 -2.63 9.13
C THR A 59 -1.00 -1.88 8.18
N LEU A 60 -1.10 -2.35 6.94
CA LEU A 60 -2.09 -1.90 5.96
C LEU A 60 -3.20 -2.96 5.80
N LEU A 61 -4.33 -2.74 6.45
CA LEU A 61 -5.51 -3.61 6.39
C LEU A 61 -6.35 -3.31 5.15
N HIS A 62 -6.75 -4.36 4.44
CA HIS A 62 -7.78 -4.30 3.42
C HIS A 62 -9.15 -4.63 4.03
N ARG A 63 -9.98 -3.60 4.29
CA ARG A 63 -11.23 -3.69 5.07
C ARG A 63 -12.21 -4.78 4.57
N VAL A 64 -12.33 -4.93 3.25
CA VAL A 64 -13.26 -5.92 2.64
C VAL A 64 -12.78 -7.36 2.83
N HIS A 65 -11.47 -7.60 2.67
CA HIS A 65 -10.89 -8.94 2.76
C HIS A 65 -10.46 -9.32 4.17
N LYS A 66 -10.42 -8.35 5.09
CA LYS A 66 -9.95 -8.50 6.48
C LYS A 66 -8.54 -9.13 6.54
N LYS A 67 -7.69 -8.71 5.61
CA LYS A 67 -6.31 -9.18 5.43
C LYS A 67 -5.36 -8.01 5.27
N CYS A 68 -4.10 -8.20 5.63
CA CYS A 68 -3.08 -7.17 5.57
C CYS A 68 -2.22 -7.31 4.30
N MET A 69 -1.73 -6.17 3.80
CA MET A 69 -0.70 -6.13 2.77
C MET A 69 0.56 -6.79 3.33
N ALA A 70 1.04 -7.82 2.63
CA ALA A 70 2.19 -8.60 3.02
C ALA A 70 3.17 -8.74 1.86
N LEU A 71 4.45 -8.70 2.19
CA LEU A 71 5.55 -8.99 1.29
C LEU A 71 5.96 -10.47 1.42
N HIS A 72 6.02 -11.18 0.30
CA HIS A 72 6.62 -12.50 0.29
C HIS A 72 8.16 -12.40 0.40
N PRO A 73 8.81 -13.05 1.39
CA PRO A 73 10.23 -12.82 1.71
C PRO A 73 11.21 -13.22 0.59
N GLN A 74 10.89 -14.26 -0.19
CA GLN A 74 11.80 -14.75 -1.24
C GLN A 74 11.48 -14.20 -2.63
N THR A 75 10.21 -14.00 -2.95
CA THR A 75 9.78 -13.59 -4.30
C THR A 75 9.56 -12.08 -4.41
N LEU A 76 9.55 -11.39 -3.27
CA LEU A 76 9.27 -9.95 -3.15
C LEU A 76 7.90 -9.54 -3.71
N GLN A 77 6.98 -10.49 -3.84
CA GLN A 77 5.64 -10.24 -4.34
C GLN A 77 4.73 -9.70 -3.23
N LEU A 78 3.93 -8.68 -3.57
CA LEU A 78 2.89 -8.14 -2.68
C LEU A 78 1.61 -8.98 -2.77
N SER A 79 1.05 -9.32 -1.62
CA SER A 79 -0.18 -10.11 -1.51
C SER A 79 -0.99 -9.75 -0.27
N LEU A 80 -2.16 -10.35 -0.12
CA LEU A 80 -2.97 -10.25 1.08
C LEU A 80 -2.79 -11.50 1.96
N ALA A 81 -2.36 -11.31 3.20
CA ALA A 81 -2.19 -12.37 4.19
C ALA A 81 -2.99 -12.11 5.47
N ALA A 82 -3.10 -13.11 6.34
CA ALA A 82 -3.61 -12.90 7.69
C ALA A 82 -2.73 -11.86 8.39
N CYS A 83 -3.37 -10.89 9.06
CA CYS A 83 -2.67 -9.81 9.73
C CYS A 83 -1.88 -10.32 10.93
N ASP A 84 -0.57 -10.07 10.92
CA ASP A 84 0.33 -10.36 12.03
C ASP A 84 1.19 -9.11 12.32
N PRO A 85 0.87 -8.34 13.38
CA PRO A 85 1.63 -7.15 13.75
C PRO A 85 3.10 -7.42 14.08
N ASN A 86 3.47 -8.65 14.44
CA ASN A 86 4.86 -9.01 14.75
C ASN A 86 5.65 -9.38 13.50
N ASN A 87 4.99 -9.55 12.35
CA ASN A 87 5.64 -9.88 11.10
C ASN A 87 6.16 -8.61 10.40
N ALA A 88 7.48 -8.44 10.36
CA ALA A 88 8.12 -7.30 9.70
C ALA A 88 7.77 -7.17 8.21
N TYR A 89 7.43 -8.28 7.52
CA TYR A 89 6.99 -8.26 6.12
C TYR A 89 5.56 -7.75 5.92
N GLN A 90 4.86 -7.41 7.00
CA GLN A 90 3.54 -6.78 6.99
C GLN A 90 3.55 -5.35 7.56
N GLN A 91 4.73 -4.84 7.90
CA GLN A 91 4.91 -3.51 8.47
C GLN A 91 5.36 -2.51 7.39
N TRP A 92 4.61 -1.43 7.23
CA TRP A 92 4.79 -0.40 6.23
C TRP A 92 4.92 0.96 6.92
N LYS A 93 5.94 1.74 6.57
CA LYS A 93 6.14 3.08 7.12
C LYS A 93 6.01 4.13 6.02
N PHE A 94 5.11 5.08 6.20
CA PHE A 94 5.02 6.25 5.35
C PHE A 94 6.08 7.26 5.76
N LYS A 95 6.97 7.61 4.83
CA LYS A 95 7.94 8.70 5.01
C LYS A 95 7.54 9.85 4.09
N GLN A 96 7.36 11.03 4.68
CA GLN A 96 7.13 12.25 3.89
C GLN A 96 8.39 12.56 3.06
N ILE A 97 8.19 12.76 1.76
CA ILE A 97 9.24 13.23 0.85
C ILE A 97 9.01 14.72 0.60
N GLN A 98 10.04 15.52 0.84
CA GLN A 98 10.02 16.95 0.54
C GLN A 98 10.67 17.17 -0.83
N PRO A 99 10.04 17.91 -1.75
CA PRO A 99 10.69 18.31 -2.98
C PRO A 99 11.82 19.29 -2.66
N ASN A 100 12.99 19.09 -3.24
CA ASN A 100 14.02 20.12 -3.27
C ASN A 100 13.70 21.02 -4.46
N TYR A 101 13.30 22.27 -4.20
CA TYR A 101 13.08 23.31 -5.21
C TYR A 101 14.30 24.20 -5.32
#